data_AF-A0A378X0V2-F1
#
_entry.id   AF-A0A378X0V2-F1
#
_cell.length_a   1.000
_cell.length_b   1.000
_cell.length_c   1.000
_cell.angle_alpha   90.00
_cell.angle_beta   90.00
_cell.angle_gamma   90.00
#
_symmetry.space_group_name_H-M   'P 1'
#
loop_
_entity.id
_entity.type
_entity.pdbx_description
1 polymer ?
#
loop_
_entity_poly.entity_id
_entity_poly.type
_entity_poly.pdbx_seq_one_letter_code
_entity_poly.pdbx_strand_id
1 'polypeptide(L)'
;MRAEPTALAWIADEVSETAQWHAAQLRRLARHLGYTLVWPEASLVPLPDLVRDADVDAVLTPSPEHMDALTLNAVMALADVETVSPRLSFAKWPEIKHRKGFGCSVF
;
A
#
# COMPACT_ATOMS: atom_id res chain seq x y z
N MET A 1 1.91 11.96 -15.85
CA MET A 1 2.50 12.08 -14.51
C MET A 1 1.39 12.56 -13.61
N ARG A 2 0.88 11.72 -12.70
CA ARG A 2 0.01 12.25 -11.64
C ARG A 2 0.85 13.26 -10.85
N ALA A 3 0.32 14.47 -10.67
CA ALA A 3 1.06 15.61 -10.14
C ALA A 3 1.36 15.46 -8.64
N GLU A 4 0.61 14.59 -7.94
CA GLU A 4 0.74 14.34 -6.52
C GLU A 4 0.71 12.83 -6.24
N PRO A 5 1.64 12.32 -5.43
CA PRO A 5 1.63 10.91 -5.07
C PRO A 5 0.42 10.64 -4.17
N THR A 6 -0.29 9.54 -4.44
CA THR A 6 -1.56 9.21 -3.78
C THR A 6 -1.40 7.98 -2.90
N ALA A 7 -1.97 8.00 -1.70
CA ALA A 7 -1.96 6.86 -0.79
C ALA A 7 -3.36 6.44 -0.36
N LEU A 8 -3.62 5.13 -0.33
CA LEU A 8 -4.86 4.55 0.20
C LEU A 8 -4.73 4.35 1.71
N ALA A 9 -5.68 4.87 2.49
CA ALA A 9 -5.77 4.61 3.92
C ALA A 9 -6.53 3.31 4.19
N TRP A 10 -5.86 2.31 4.75
CA TRP A 10 -6.48 1.04 5.12
C TRP A 10 -6.54 0.88 6.63
N ILE A 11 -7.73 0.60 7.16
CA ILE A 11 -7.95 0.25 8.57
C ILE A 11 -8.86 -0.97 8.56
N ALA A 12 -8.38 -2.10 9.07
CA ALA A 12 -9.22 -3.29 9.22
C ALA A 12 -10.24 -3.04 10.35
N ASP A 13 -11.53 -3.01 10.02
CA ASP A 13 -12.64 -2.78 10.97
C ASP A 13 -12.65 -3.83 12.10
N GLU A 14 -12.21 -5.05 11.81
CA GLU A 14 -12.18 -6.18 12.74
C GLU A 14 -11.19 -6.01 13.90
N VAL A 15 -10.20 -5.14 13.73
CA VAL A 15 -9.10 -4.93 14.69
C VAL A 15 -9.23 -3.57 15.40
N SER A 16 -10.09 -2.68 14.92
CA SER A 16 -10.05 -1.27 15.31
C SER A 16 -11.21 -0.83 16.20
N GLU A 17 -11.03 -0.94 17.52
CA GLU A 17 -11.95 -0.34 18.51
C GLU A 17 -11.92 1.21 18.47
N THR A 18 -10.92 1.81 17.82
CA THR A 18 -10.71 3.28 17.78
C THR A 18 -10.43 3.81 16.37
N ALA A 19 -11.27 3.47 15.39
CA ALA A 19 -11.10 3.83 13.98
C ALA A 19 -10.82 5.34 13.73
N GLN A 20 -11.43 6.24 14.50
CA GLN A 20 -11.20 7.70 14.37
C GLN A 20 -9.78 8.12 14.74
N TRP A 21 -9.19 7.49 15.77
CA TRP A 21 -7.82 7.76 16.20
C TRP A 21 -6.82 7.31 15.13
N HIS A 22 -6.98 6.09 14.64
CA HIS A 22 -6.17 5.57 13.53
C HIS A 22 -6.30 6.46 12.29
N ALA A 23 -7.51 6.92 11.97
CA ALA A 23 -7.69 7.80 10.84
C ALA A 23 -6.95 9.15 11.00
N ALA A 24 -6.90 9.71 12.22
CA ALA A 24 -6.11 10.90 12.50
C ALA A 24 -4.60 10.63 12.37
N GLN A 25 -4.13 9.47 12.81
CA GLN A 25 -2.73 9.06 12.66
C GLN A 25 -2.34 8.91 11.18
N LEU A 26 -3.16 8.26 10.36
CA LEU A 26 -2.92 8.10 8.92
C LEU A 26 -2.89 9.44 8.19
N ARG A 27 -3.82 10.35 8.50
CA ARG A 27 -3.79 11.72 7.95
C ARG A 27 -2.50 12.46 8.28
N ARG A 28 -2.01 12.31 9.52
CA ARG A 28 -0.75 12.93 9.95
C ARG A 28 0.44 12.34 9.21
N LEU A 29 0.47 11.01 9.03
CA LEU A 29 1.55 10.32 8.31
C LEU A 29 1.54 10.69 6.82
N ALA A 30 0.38 10.67 6.16
CA ALA A 30 0.23 11.05 4.76
C ALA A 30 0.77 12.47 4.50
N ARG A 31 0.36 13.44 5.34
CA ARG A 31 0.85 14.82 5.24
C ARG A 31 2.36 14.94 5.46
N HIS A 32 2.93 14.11 6.34
CA HIS A 32 4.37 14.12 6.61
C HIS A 32 5.18 13.54 5.44
N LEU A 33 4.62 12.57 4.71
CA LEU A 33 5.23 11.94 3.54
C LEU A 33 4.90 12.66 2.22
N GLY A 34 3.93 13.57 2.23
CA GLY A 34 3.50 14.32 1.04
C GLY A 34 2.49 13.58 0.17
N TYR A 35 1.79 12.59 0.73
CA TYR A 35 0.74 11.85 0.02
C TYR A 35 -0.64 12.52 0.15
N THR A 36 -1.39 12.52 -0.94
CA THR A 36 -2.84 12.78 -0.92
C THR A 36 -3.57 11.50 -0.53
N LEU A 37 -4.37 11.57 0.53
CA LEU A 37 -4.98 10.39 1.15
C LEU A 37 -6.35 10.08 0.53
N VAL A 38 -6.53 8.85 0.05
CA VAL A 38 -7.79 8.29 -0.45
C VAL A 38 -8.32 7.29 0.58
N TRP A 39 -9.61 7.37 0.87
CA TRP A 39 -10.28 6.41 1.76
C TRP A 39 -11.05 5.42 0.89
N PRO A 40 -10.90 4.11 1.12
CA PRO A 40 -11.70 3.12 0.41
C PRO A 40 -13.17 3.30 0.79
N GLU A 41 -14.07 3.17 -0.20
CA GLU A 41 -15.49 2.98 0.10
C GLU A 41 -15.65 1.63 0.79
N ALA A 42 -16.48 1.57 1.84
CA ALA A 42 -16.73 0.34 2.60
C ALA A 42 -17.27 -0.74 1.65
N SER A 43 -16.39 -1.66 1.25
CA SER A 43 -16.65 -2.65 0.22
C SER A 43 -16.05 -3.98 0.64
N LEU A 44 -16.75 -5.08 0.39
CA LEU A 44 -16.29 -6.46 0.67
C LEU A 44 -15.15 -6.91 -0.27
N VAL A 45 -14.57 -5.97 -1.02
CA VAL A 45 -13.53 -6.21 -2.00
C VAL A 45 -12.19 -6.38 -1.26
N PRO A 46 -11.39 -7.41 -1.60
CA PRO A 46 -10.05 -7.58 -1.03
C PRO A 46 -9.19 -6.32 -1.23
N LEU A 47 -8.37 -5.98 -0.23
CA LEU A 47 -7.48 -4.82 -0.28
C LEU A 47 -6.64 -4.71 -1.56
N PRO A 48 -6.03 -5.79 -2.11
CA PRO A 48 -5.27 -5.68 -3.36
C PRO A 48 -6.11 -5.20 -4.55
N ASP A 49 -7.38 -5.59 -4.60
CA ASP A 49 -8.29 -5.18 -5.68
C ASP A 49 -8.69 -3.71 -5.52
N LEU A 50 -8.90 -3.24 -4.27
CA LEU A 50 -9.12 -1.81 -3.99
C LEU A 50 -7.91 -0.96 -4.39
N VAL A 51 -6.70 -1.41 -4.07
CA VAL A 51 -5.45 -0.73 -4.47
C VAL A 51 -5.31 -0.66 -5.98
N ARG A 52 -5.67 -1.74 -6.67
CA ARG A 52 -5.64 -1.82 -8.13
C ARG A 52 -6.67 -0.89 -8.78
N ASP A 53 -7.89 -0.82 -8.24
CA ASP A 53 -8.94 0.03 -8.77
C ASP A 53 -8.66 1.52 -8.52
N ALA A 54 -8.16 1.85 -7.33
CA ALA A 54 -7.80 3.21 -6.96
C ALA A 54 -6.52 3.72 -7.65
N ASP A 55 -5.68 2.82 -8.19
CA ASP A 55 -4.41 3.13 -8.87
C ASP A 55 -3.55 4.08 -8.01
N VAL A 56 -3.24 3.65 -6.78
CA VAL A 56 -2.48 4.42 -5.78
C VAL A 56 -1.01 4.03 -5.74
N ASP A 57 -0.16 4.96 -5.30
CA ASP A 57 1.29 4.75 -5.20
C ASP A 57 1.68 4.03 -3.90
N ALA A 58 0.91 4.26 -2.83
CA ALA A 58 1.17 3.67 -1.51
C ALA A 58 -0.11 3.27 -0.76
N VAL A 59 0.02 2.36 0.20
CA VAL A 59 -1.00 2.00 1.18
C VAL A 59 -0.50 2.36 2.57
N LEU A 60 -1.29 3.14 3.29
CA LEU A 60 -1.01 3.55 4.66
C LEU A 60 -1.90 2.76 5.62
N THR A 61 -1.29 2.06 6.56
CA THR A 61 -1.99 1.28 7.60
C THR A 61 -1.51 1.67 9.00
N PRO A 62 -2.35 1.59 10.06
CA PRO A 62 -1.92 2.00 11.38
C PRO A 62 -0.83 1.10 11.98
N SER A 63 -0.92 -0.19 11.73
CA SER A 63 0.02 -1.21 12.21
C SER A 63 0.07 -2.37 11.21
N PRO A 64 1.14 -3.20 11.23
CA PRO A 64 1.21 -4.39 10.40
C PRO A 64 0.14 -5.44 10.76
N GLU A 65 -0.45 -5.37 11.96
CA GLU A 65 -1.48 -6.32 12.41
C GLU A 65 -2.80 -6.22 11.60
N HIS A 66 -3.00 -5.12 10.88
CA HIS A 66 -4.15 -4.96 9.98
C HIS A 66 -3.99 -5.69 8.64
N MET A 67 -2.85 -6.35 8.39
CA MET A 67 -2.55 -7.05 7.14
C MET A 67 -1.84 -8.38 7.43
N ASP A 68 -2.41 -9.50 6.97
CA ASP A 68 -1.68 -10.76 6.96
C ASP A 68 -0.55 -10.75 5.91
N ALA A 69 0.38 -11.70 6.01
CA ALA A 69 1.55 -11.77 5.14
C ALA A 69 1.22 -11.98 3.65
N LEU A 70 0.13 -12.67 3.33
CA LEU A 70 -0.30 -12.89 1.94
C LEU A 70 -0.89 -11.61 1.36
N THR A 71 -1.73 -10.92 2.12
CA THR A 71 -2.31 -9.63 1.77
C THR A 71 -1.21 -8.58 1.59
N LEU A 72 -0.24 -8.51 2.51
CA LEU A 72 0.92 -7.63 2.38
C LEU A 72 1.71 -7.91 1.10
N ASN A 73 2.03 -9.19 0.83
CA ASN A 73 2.75 -9.57 -0.38
C ASN A 73 1.98 -9.20 -1.67
N ALA A 74 0.65 -9.37 -1.67
CA ALA A 74 -0.19 -9.01 -2.80
C ALA A 74 -0.23 -7.49 -3.04
N VAL A 75 -0.33 -6.69 -1.97
CA VAL A 75 -0.28 -5.22 -2.07
C VAL A 75 1.10 -4.75 -2.53
N MET A 76 2.18 -5.33 -2.02
CA MET A 76 3.54 -5.02 -2.46
C MET A 76 3.78 -5.30 -3.95
N ALA A 77 2.96 -6.13 -4.61
CA ALA A 77 3.03 -6.27 -6.07
C ALA A 77 2.50 -5.03 -6.81
N LEU A 78 1.69 -4.20 -6.15
CA LEU A 78 0.96 -3.08 -6.75
C LEU A 78 1.49 -1.72 -6.30
N ALA A 79 1.72 -1.54 -4.99
CA ALA A 79 2.03 -0.26 -4.34
C ALA A 79 2.99 -0.45 -3.14
N ASP A 80 3.58 0.65 -2.67
CA ASP A 80 4.35 0.67 -1.42
C ASP A 80 3.41 0.49 -0.21
N VAL A 81 3.91 -0.01 0.92
CA VAL A 81 3.14 -0.12 2.17
C VAL A 81 3.86 0.57 3.31
N GLU A 82 3.16 1.45 4.00
CA GLU A 82 3.70 2.30 5.07
C GLU A 82 2.85 2.15 6.33
N THR A 83 3.50 1.92 7.47
CA THR A 83 2.83 1.73 8.76
C THR A 83 3.08 2.88 9.74
N VAL A 84 2.11 3.19 10.60
CA VAL A 84 2.28 4.24 11.64
C VAL A 84 3.07 3.72 12.83
N SER A 85 2.68 2.58 13.41
CA SER A 85 3.30 2.01 14.62
C SER A 85 3.30 0.48 14.62
N PRO A 86 4.48 -0.17 14.69
CA PRO A 86 5.80 0.41 14.47
C PRO A 86 5.89 1.08 13.10
N ARG A 87 6.77 2.07 12.92
CA ARG A 87 6.94 2.75 11.62
C ARG A 87 7.81 1.91 10.70
N LEU A 88 7.18 1.26 9.73
CA LEU A 88 7.80 0.38 8.75
C LEU A 88 7.41 0.82 7.35
N SER A 89 8.35 0.68 6.43
CA SER A 89 8.18 0.98 5.01
C SER A 89 8.53 -0.27 4.23
N PHE A 90 7.59 -0.74 3.43
CA PHE A 90 7.73 -1.89 2.54
C PHE A 90 7.62 -1.39 1.11
N ALA A 91 8.74 -1.41 0.38
CA ALA A 91 8.75 -0.99 -1.02
C ALA A 91 8.02 -2.01 -1.90
N LYS A 92 7.27 -1.50 -2.88
CA LYS A 92 6.70 -2.27 -3.97
C LYS A 92 7.78 -3.14 -4.59
N TRP A 93 7.41 -4.37 -4.94
CA TRP A 93 8.28 -5.25 -5.67
C TRP A 93 8.70 -4.60 -6.99
N PRO A 94 10.01 -4.63 -7.30
CA PRO A 94 10.47 -4.12 -8.58
C PRO A 94 9.82 -4.94 -9.67
N GLU A 95 9.27 -4.27 -10.70
CA GLU A 95 8.86 -4.97 -11.90
C GLU A 95 10.07 -5.72 -12.44
N ILE A 96 10.05 -7.05 -12.35
CA ILE A 96 11.03 -7.89 -13.03
C ILE A 96 10.71 -7.77 -14.51
N LYS A 97 11.23 -6.73 -15.15
CA LYS A 97 11.32 -6.67 -16.60
C LYS A 97 12.20 -7.84 -16.98
N HIS A 98 11.61 -8.93 -17.47
CA HIS A 98 12.36 -9.98 -18.15
C HIS A 98 13.27 -9.28 -19.16
N ARG A 99 14.58 -9.21 -18.86
CA ARG A 99 15.59 -8.79 -19.82
C ARG A 99 15.54 -9.84 -20.92
N LYS A 100 14.80 -9.53 -21.99
CA LYS A 100 14.84 -10.32 -23.22
C LYS A 100 16.29 -10.32 -23.71
N GLY A 101 16.88 -11.51 -23.75
CA GLY A 101 18.04 -11.84 -24.57
C GLY A 101 19.40 -11.42 -24.00
N PHE A 102 19.98 -12.25 -23.15
CA PHE A 102 21.37 -12.64 -23.42
C PHE A 102 21.29 -13.94 -24.23
N GLY A 103 21.28 -13.79 -25.56
CA GLY A 103 21.58 -14.90 -26.44
C GLY A 103 23.00 -15.35 -26.14
N CYS A 104 23.13 -16.43 -25.37
CA CYS A 104 24.38 -17.14 -25.22
C CYS A 104 24.60 -17.87 -26.56
N SER A 105 25.28 -17.21 -27.50
CA SER A 105 25.83 -17.88 -28.66
C SER A 105 27.00 -18.71 -28.17
N VAL A 106 26.73 -19.98 -27.88
CA VAL A 106 27.76 -20.99 -27.65
C VAL A 106 28.44 -21.23 -28.99
N PHE A 107 29.72 -20.85 -29.05
CA PHE A 107 30.67 -21.23 -30.10
C PHE A 107 30.98 -22.73 -30.03
#